data_AF-A0A968YLE0-F1
#
_entry.id   AF-A0A968YLE0-F1
#
_cell.length_a   1.000
_cell.length_b   1.000
_cell.length_c   1.000
_cell.angle_alpha   90.00
_cell.angle_beta   90.00
_cell.angle_gamma   90.00
#
_symmetry.space_group_name_H-M   'P 1'
#
loop_
_entity.id
_entity.type
_entity.pdbx_description
1 polymer ?
#
loop_
_entity_poly.entity_id
_entity_poly.type
_entity_poly.pdbx_seq_one_letter_code
_entity_poly.pdbx_strand_id
1 'polypeptide(L)' 'MTNSFNDLNFSSLVDLLCYKILHQLQKLAFTFLQDGETESSRLTYQELDRQAQAIAAKLQY' A
#
# COMPACT_ATOMS: atom_id res chain seq x y z
N MET A 1 11.70 4.93 24.18
CA MET A 1 10.37 4.58 23.66
C MET A 1 10.63 3.60 22.51
N THR A 2 10.51 2.32 22.81
CA THR A 2 10.98 1.22 21.96
C THR A 2 10.13 1.08 20.70
N ASN A 3 10.79 0.95 19.55
CA ASN A 3 10.20 0.82 18.22
C ASN A 3 9.17 -0.34 18.15
N SER A 4 7.89 -0.01 18.24
CA SER A 4 6.75 -0.95 18.13
C SER A 4 6.55 -1.54 16.72
N PHE A 5 7.54 -1.45 15.84
CA PHE A 5 7.49 -2.05 14.50
C PHE A 5 7.75 -3.56 14.53
N ASN A 6 8.48 -4.07 15.54
CA ASN A 6 8.84 -5.49 15.64
C ASN A 6 7.74 -6.40 16.23
N ASP A 7 6.73 -5.84 16.92
CA ASP A 7 5.65 -6.62 17.55
C ASP A 7 4.44 -6.82 16.62
N LEU A 8 4.43 -6.16 15.45
CA LEU A 8 3.36 -6.28 14.45
C LEU A 8 3.69 -7.43 13.49
N ASN A 9 3.31 -8.66 13.89
CA ASN A 9 3.38 -9.83 13.02
C ASN A 9 2.27 -9.76 11.96
N PHE A 10 2.58 -9.19 10.80
CA PHE A 10 1.69 -9.25 9.64
C PHE A 10 1.70 -10.65 9.04
N SER A 11 0.52 -11.25 8.85
CA SER A 11 0.39 -12.61 8.30
C SER A 11 0.31 -12.63 6.77
N SER A 12 0.05 -11.46 6.17
CA SER A 12 -0.03 -11.27 4.72
C SER A 12 0.36 -9.86 4.31
N LEU A 13 0.60 -9.67 3.01
CA LEU A 13 0.80 -8.33 2.43
C LEU A 13 -0.45 -7.45 2.60
N VAL A 14 -1.64 -8.05 2.61
CA VAL A 14 -2.90 -7.35 2.83
C VAL A 14 -2.97 -6.81 4.26
N ASP A 15 -2.53 -7.58 5.26
CA ASP A 15 -2.50 -7.12 6.66
C ASP A 15 -1.58 -5.91 6.84
N LEU A 16 -0.41 -5.94 6.19
CA LEU A 16 0.51 -4.81 6.18
C LEU A 16 -0.12 -3.59 5.50
N LEU A 17 -0.81 -3.77 4.38
CA LEU A 17 -1.49 -2.68 3.67
C LEU A 17 -2.59 -2.05 4.53
N CYS A 18 -3.43 -2.86 5.18
CA CYS A 18 -4.45 -2.38 6.12
C CYS A 18 -3.84 -1.53 7.24
N TYR A 19 -2.75 -1.97 7.84
CA TYR A 19 -2.04 -1.18 8.85
C TYR A 19 -1.54 0.16 8.29
N LYS A 20 -1.01 0.17 7.07
CA LYS A 20 -0.54 1.41 6.42
C LYS A 20 -1.69 2.38 6.14
N ILE A 21 -2.88 1.92 5.78
CA ILE A 21 -4.05 2.78 5.59
C ILE A 21 -4.40 3.49 6.89
N LEU A 22 -4.43 2.77 8.01
CA LEU A 22 -4.83 3.32 9.32
C LEU A 22 -3.92 4.46 9.80
N HIS A 23 -2.63 4.41 9.46
CA HIS A 23 -1.64 5.37 9.99
C HIS A 23 -1.08 6.33 8.93
N GLN A 24 -1.15 5.98 7.64
CA GLN A 24 -0.39 6.61 6.56
C GLN A 24 -1.16 6.65 5.23
N LEU A 25 -2.51 6.70 5.27
CA LEU A 25 -3.37 6.65 4.08
C LEU A 25 -2.93 7.55 2.91
N GLN A 26 -2.56 8.81 3.17
CA GLN A 26 -2.16 9.78 2.14
C GLN A 26 -0.67 9.71 1.77
N LYS A 27 0.12 8.88 2.45
CA LYS A 27 1.54 8.72 2.14
C LYS A 27 1.67 7.94 0.83
N LEU A 28 2.65 8.34 0.01
CA LEU A 28 2.99 7.62 -1.21
C LEU A 28 3.45 6.20 -0.89
N ALA A 29 2.82 5.23 -1.54
CA ALA A 29 3.20 3.83 -1.56
C ALA A 29 4.10 3.54 -2.78
N PHE A 30 3.75 4.12 -3.93
CA PHE A 30 4.53 4.00 -5.16
C PHE A 30 4.69 5.35 -5.88
N THR A 31 5.85 5.52 -6.49
CA THR A 31 6.12 6.53 -7.50
C THR A 31 6.49 5.78 -8.78
N PHE A 32 5.74 6.02 -9.84
CA PHE A 32 5.99 5.43 -11.15
C PHE A 32 6.91 6.35 -11.92
N LEU A 33 7.97 5.78 -12.47
CA LEU A 33 8.96 6.49 -13.27
C LEU A 33 8.86 5.96 -14.70
N GLN A 34 8.67 6.84 -15.69
CA GLN A 34 8.47 6.44 -17.09
C GLN A 34 9.72 5.78 -17.69
N ASP A 35 10.89 6.29 -17.33
CA ASP A 35 12.21 5.92 -17.85
C ASP A 35 13.19 5.58 -16.70
N GLY A 36 12.67 5.44 -15.48
CA GLY A 36 13.47 5.25 -14.26
C GLY A 36 13.93 6.55 -13.60
N GLU A 37 13.65 7.71 -14.19
CA GLU A 37 14.06 9.02 -13.66
C GLU A 37 12.87 9.99 -13.55
N THR A 38 12.06 10.08 -14.60
CA THR A 38 10.97 11.03 -14.72
C THR A 38 9.72 10.48 -14.05
N GLU A 39 9.27 11.15 -12.98
CA GLU A 39 8.01 10.84 -12.32
C GLU A 39 6.84 11.00 -13.31
N SER A 40 6.13 9.90 -13.55
CA SER A 40 4.97 9.85 -14.43
C SER A 40 3.67 9.72 -13.67
N SER A 41 3.69 9.08 -12.50
CA SER A 41 2.52 8.93 -11.66
C SER A 41 2.88 8.59 -10.22
N ARG A 42 1.89 8.64 -9.34
CA ARG A 42 2.03 8.30 -7.93
C ARG A 42 0.81 7.55 -7.45
N LEU A 43 0.98 6.83 -6.37
CA LEU A 43 -0.08 6.08 -5.75
C LEU A 43 0.12 6.07 -4.24
N THR A 44 -0.88 6.59 -3.54
CA THR A 44 -0.96 6.56 -2.07
C THR A 44 -1.35 5.18 -1.55
N TYR A 45 -1.14 4.92 -0.26
CA TYR A 45 -1.60 3.67 0.36
C TYR A 45 -3.12 3.49 0.26
N GLN A 46 -3.90 4.58 0.32
CA GLN A 46 -5.35 4.52 0.14
C GLN A 46 -5.74 4.12 -1.30
N GLU A 47 -5.08 4.70 -2.30
CA GLU A 47 -5.34 4.37 -3.70
C GLU A 47 -4.91 2.93 -4.03
N LEU A 48 -3.82 2.46 -3.43
CA LEU A 48 -3.37 1.07 -3.54
C LEU A 48 -4.43 0.09 -3.04
N ASP A 49 -4.97 0.33 -1.85
CA ASP A 49 -6.00 -0.52 -1.25
C ASP A 49 -7.25 -0.62 -2.12
N ARG A 50 -7.74 0.54 -2.58
CA ARG A 50 -8.92 0.58 -3.45
C ARG A 50 -8.71 -0.21 -4.74
N GLN A 51 -7.53 -0.10 -5.36
CA GLN A 51 -7.21 -0.85 -6.57
C GLN A 51 -7.06 -2.34 -6.29
N ALA A 52 -6.41 -2.72 -5.19
CA ALA A 52 -6.26 -4.10 -4.76
C ALA A 52 -7.62 -4.78 -4.53
N GLN A 53 -8.55 -4.11 -3.84
CA GLN A 53 -9.92 -4.60 -3.63
C GLN A 53 -10.68 -4.76 -4.95
N ALA A 54 -10.55 -3.80 -5.88
CA ALA A 54 -11.18 -3.90 -7.19
C ALA A 54 -10.64 -5.07 -8.03
N ILE A 55 -9.34 -5.38 -7.93
CA ILE A 55 -8.73 -6.56 -8.56
C ILE A 55 -9.24 -7.84 -7.89
N ALA A 56 -9.22 -7.90 -6.55
CA ALA A 56 -9.69 -9.06 -5.81
C ALA A 56 -11.16 -9.41 -6.13
N ALA A 57 -12.04 -8.41 -6.19
CA ALA A 57 -13.44 -8.59 -6.57
C ALA A 57 -13.60 -9.18 -7.98
N LYS A 58 -12.69 -8.84 -8.91
CA LYS A 58 -12.68 -9.42 -10.28
C LYS A 58 -12.15 -10.85 -10.33
N LEU A 59 -11.28 -11.24 -9.41
CA LEU A 59 -10.65 -12.57 -9.38
C LEU A 59 -11.44 -13.61 -8.58
N GLN A 60 -12.41 -13.19 -7.77
CA GLN A 60 -13.25 -14.08 -6.97
C GLN A 60 -14.35 -14.80 -7.77
N TYR A 61 -14.47 -14.55 -9.08
CA TYR A 61 -15.45 -15.15 -9.99
C TYR A 61 -14.74 -16.05 -11.02
#